data_AF-A0A7W8WK59-F1
#
_entry.id   AF-A0A7W8WK59-F1
#
_cell.length_a   1.000
_cell.length_b   1.000
_cell.length_c   1.000
_cell.angle_alpha   90.00
_cell.angle_beta   90.00
_cell.angle_gamma   90.00
#
_symmetry.space_group_name_H-M   'P 1'
#
loop_
_entity.id
_entity.type
_entity.pdbx_description
1 polymer ?
#
loop_
_entity_poly.entity_id
_entity_poly.type
_entity_poly.pdbx_seq_one_letter_code
_entity_poly.pdbx_strand_id
1 'polypeptide(L)' 'MMSSRSRKARAKPAPAAPPADDETTLDAFQPDYGATCEVCGASPCVTGIRDGCVVYQSGMCGVCTFGTADALDPADW' A
#
# COMPACT_ATOMS: atom_id res chain seq x y z
N MET A 1 43.98 4.50 -4.71
CA MET A 1 42.88 4.92 -5.59
C MET A 1 41.92 3.74 -5.74
N MET A 2 40.66 3.89 -5.32
CA MET A 2 39.49 3.23 -5.92
C MET A 2 38.24 3.76 -5.19
N SER A 3 37.63 4.74 -5.84
CA SER A 3 36.33 5.33 -5.53
C SER A 3 35.28 4.53 -6.29
N SER A 4 34.24 4.02 -5.64
CA SER A 4 33.06 3.41 -6.30
C SER A 4 31.92 3.27 -5.28
N ARG A 5 31.04 4.28 -5.20
CA ARG A 5 29.76 4.43 -5.93
C ARG A 5 28.58 3.71 -5.26
N SER A 6 27.81 4.56 -4.57
CA SER A 6 26.46 4.44 -4.05
C SER A 6 25.52 3.44 -4.74
N ARG A 7 24.76 2.71 -3.93
CA ARG A 7 23.32 2.53 -4.10
C ARG A 7 22.65 2.67 -2.74
N LYS A 8 22.35 3.91 -2.33
CA LYS A 8 21.32 4.12 -1.30
C LYS A 8 20.02 3.68 -1.97
N ALA A 9 19.55 2.48 -1.66
CA ALA A 9 18.17 2.12 -1.91
C ALA A 9 17.34 3.26 -1.33
N ARG A 10 16.69 4.03 -2.20
CA ARG A 10 15.80 5.12 -1.79
C ARG A 10 14.66 4.40 -1.08
N ALA A 11 14.75 4.33 0.25
CA ALA A 11 13.65 3.90 1.09
C ALA A 11 12.45 4.72 0.62
N LYS A 12 11.47 4.04 0.00
CA LYS A 12 10.16 4.62 -0.27
C LYS A 12 9.70 5.06 1.12
N PRO A 13 9.50 6.36 1.38
CA PRO A 13 9.13 6.81 2.71
C PRO A 13 7.84 6.07 3.06
N ALA A 14 7.89 5.27 4.13
CA ALA A 14 6.70 4.66 4.68
C ALA A 14 5.74 5.82 5.00
N PRO A 15 4.51 5.84 4.43
CA PRO A 15 3.54 6.84 4.84
C PRO A 15 3.27 6.61 6.32
N ALA A 16 3.52 7.64 7.12
CA ALA A 16 3.18 7.66 8.52
C ALA A 16 1.67 7.37 8.63
N ALA A 17 1.32 6.27 9.31
CA ALA A 17 -0.06 5.95 9.61
C ALA A 17 -0.70 7.16 10.33
N PRO A 18 -1.82 7.71 9.84
CA PRO A 18 -2.47 8.81 10.54
C PRO A 18 -3.10 8.32 11.84
N PRO A 19 -3.19 9.19 12.87
CA PRO A 19 -3.82 8.88 14.14
C PRO A 19 -5.31 8.62 13.92
N ALA A 20 -5.80 7.53 14.49
CA ALA A 20 -7.15 7.02 14.32
C ALA A 20 -8.18 7.80 15.15
N ASP A 21 -8.44 9.07 14.82
CA ASP A 21 -9.56 9.84 15.42
C ASP A 21 -9.88 11.07 14.55
N ASP A 22 -10.51 10.85 13.40
CA ASP A 22 -11.49 11.69 12.69
C ASP A 22 -11.87 10.89 11.44
N GLU A 23 -13.14 10.88 11.03
CA GLU A 23 -13.65 10.13 9.86
C GLU A 23 -12.69 10.21 8.66
N THR A 24 -11.79 9.22 8.54
CA THR A 24 -10.76 9.21 7.50
C THR A 24 -11.45 8.76 6.23
N THR A 25 -12.12 9.69 5.59
CA THR A 25 -12.73 9.53 4.26
C THR A 25 -11.59 9.32 3.28
N LEU A 26 -11.34 8.06 2.94
CA LEU A 26 -10.53 7.69 1.79
C LEU A 26 -11.36 7.97 0.54
N ASP A 27 -10.76 8.57 -0.48
CA ASP A 27 -11.47 8.86 -1.74
C ASP A 27 -11.57 7.60 -2.60
N ALA A 28 -10.52 6.77 -2.60
CA ALA A 28 -10.48 5.51 -3.34
C ALA A 28 -9.42 4.56 -2.78
N PHE A 29 -9.62 3.27 -3.01
CA PHE A 29 -8.58 2.26 -2.87
C PHE A 29 -7.88 2.04 -4.21
N GLN A 30 -6.56 1.91 -4.19
CA GLN A 30 -5.75 1.60 -5.37
C GLN A 30 -4.83 0.41 -5.13
N PRO A 31 -4.58 -0.41 -6.17
CA PRO A 31 -3.59 -1.48 -6.12
C PRO A 31 -2.15 -0.97 -6.20
N ASP A 32 -1.36 -1.26 -5.15
CA ASP A 32 0.10 -1.17 -5.19
C ASP A 32 0.69 -2.54 -5.58
N TYR A 33 0.97 -2.71 -6.87
CA TYR A 33 1.65 -3.89 -7.43
C TYR A 33 3.14 -3.95 -7.07
N GLY A 34 3.71 -2.87 -6.50
CA GLY A 34 5.07 -2.86 -6.00
C GLY A 34 5.19 -3.40 -4.56
N ALA A 35 4.07 -3.64 -3.89
CA ALA A 35 4.01 -4.19 -2.55
C ALA A 35 3.50 -5.65 -2.58
N THR A 36 3.84 -6.39 -1.54
CA THR A 36 3.47 -7.80 -1.39
C THR A 36 2.80 -7.99 -0.04
N CYS A 37 1.73 -8.78 -0.01
CA CYS A 37 0.92 -8.99 1.18
C CYS A 37 1.74 -9.70 2.25
N GLU A 38 1.78 -9.15 3.46
CA GLU A 38 2.50 -9.75 4.58
C GLU A 38 1.83 -11.03 5.12
N VAL A 39 0.55 -11.23 4.83
CA VAL A 39 -0.23 -12.38 5.31
C VAL A 39 -0.12 -13.58 4.37
N CYS A 40 -0.36 -13.38 3.06
CA CYS A 40 -0.42 -14.49 2.09
C CYS A 40 0.63 -14.40 0.98
N GLY A 41 1.42 -13.33 0.91
CA GLY A 41 2.41 -13.13 -0.16
C GLY A 41 1.83 -12.73 -1.51
N ALA A 42 0.51 -12.52 -1.62
CA ALA A 42 -0.13 -12.07 -2.86
C ALA A 42 0.14 -10.58 -3.15
N SER A 43 0.01 -10.21 -4.41
CA SER A 43 0.04 -8.82 -4.90
C SER A 43 -1.13 -8.64 -5.88
N PRO A 44 -1.75 -7.46 -5.98
CA PRO A 44 -1.38 -6.18 -5.36
C PRO A 44 -1.85 -5.98 -3.92
N CYS A 45 -1.22 -5.05 -3.19
CA CYS A 45 -1.68 -4.59 -1.87
C CYS A 45 -2.62 -3.39 -1.97
N VAL A 46 -3.53 -3.25 -1.00
CA VAL A 46 -4.48 -2.15 -0.91
C VAL A 46 -3.80 -0.89 -0.39
N THR A 47 -3.96 0.21 -1.13
CA THR A 47 -3.49 1.54 -0.76
C THR A 47 -4.66 2.51 -0.77
N GLY A 48 -4.88 3.20 0.34
CA GLY A 48 -5.88 4.27 0.44
C GLY A 48 -5.33 5.59 -0.09
N ILE A 49 -6.07 6.18 -1.04
CA ILE A 49 -5.76 7.47 -1.65
C ILE A 49 -6.74 8.53 -1.15
N ARG A 50 -6.21 9.72 -0.88
CA ARG A 50 -6.99 10.93 -0.62
C ARG A 50 -6.34 12.11 -1.33
N ASP A 51 -7.11 12.92 -2.04
CA ASP A 51 -6.64 14.07 -2.83
C ASP A 51 -5.47 13.71 -3.78
N GLY A 52 -5.51 12.51 -4.35
CA GLY A 52 -4.44 11.97 -5.21
C GLY A 52 -3.15 11.58 -4.47
N CYS A 53 -3.13 11.64 -3.14
CA CYS A 53 -2.01 11.27 -2.29
C CYS A 53 -2.27 9.96 -1.56
N VAL A 54 -1.24 9.13 -1.40
CA VAL A 54 -1.31 7.94 -0.57
C VAL A 54 -1.37 8.35 0.89
N VAL A 55 -2.49 8.05 1.56
CA VAL A 55 -2.68 8.34 2.99
C VAL A 55 -2.70 7.08 3.85
N TYR A 56 -2.89 5.91 3.25
CA TYR A 56 -2.93 4.64 3.95
C TYR A 56 -2.33 3.51 3.11
N GLN A 57 -1.51 2.65 3.71
CA GLN A 57 -1.01 1.42 3.10
C GLN A 57 -1.26 0.27 4.07
N SER A 58 -2.09 -0.69 3.68
CA SER A 58 -2.44 -1.80 4.56
C SER A 58 -1.32 -2.84 4.68
N GLY A 59 -0.41 -2.91 3.69
CA GLY A 59 0.53 -4.04 3.57
C GLY A 59 -0.17 -5.37 3.25
N MET A 60 -1.47 -5.34 2.98
CA MET A 60 -2.31 -6.51 2.74
C MET A 60 -2.94 -6.45 1.34
N CYS A 61 -3.11 -7.60 0.68
CA CYS A 61 -3.88 -7.67 -0.56
C CYS A 61 -5.37 -7.44 -0.31
N GLY A 62 -6.15 -7.23 -1.37
CA GLY A 62 -7.60 -7.02 -1.26
C GLY A 62 -8.29 -8.14 -0.49
N VAL A 63 -8.00 -9.41 -0.80
CA VAL A 63 -8.57 -10.56 -0.09
C VAL A 63 -8.28 -10.54 1.42
N CYS A 64 -7.03 -10.25 1.82
CA CYS A 64 -6.66 -10.18 3.24
C CYS A 64 -7.19 -8.92 3.93
N THR A 65 -7.42 -7.83 3.18
CA THR A 65 -7.96 -6.57 3.70
C THR A 65 -9.47 -6.64 3.90
N PHE A 66 -10.20 -7.18 2.91
CA PHE A 66 -11.67 -7.17 2.87
C PHE A 66 -12.30 -8.51 3.26
N GLY A 67 -11.52 -9.60 3.29
CA GLY A 67 -12.00 -10.93 3.70
C GLY A 67 -12.89 -11.64 2.68
N THR A 68 -13.00 -11.12 1.45
CA THR A 68 -13.82 -11.69 0.37
C THR A 68 -12.93 -12.17 -0.77
N ALA A 69 -13.39 -13.21 -1.48
CA ALA A 69 -12.68 -13.73 -2.66
C ALA A 69 -12.76 -12.76 -3.85
N ASP A 70 -13.85 -11.99 -3.94
CA ASP A 70 -14.07 -11.01 -5.01
C ASP A 70 -13.05 -9.87 -4.94
N ALA A 71 -12.57 -9.55 -3.74
CA ALA A 71 -11.47 -8.61 -3.54
C ALA A 71 -10.09 -9.10 -4.05
N LEU A 72 -10.04 -10.22 -4.78
CA LEU A 72 -8.88 -10.56 -5.59
C LEU A 72 -8.70 -9.60 -6.78
N ASP A 73 -9.80 -9.09 -7.34
CA ASP A 73 -9.76 -8.12 -8.43
C ASP A 73 -9.73 -6.69 -7.87
N PRO A 74 -8.69 -5.88 -8.17
CA PRO A 74 -8.64 -4.48 -7.77
C PRO A 74 -9.76 -3.60 -8.35
N ALA A 75 -10.50 -4.08 -9.36
CA ALA A 75 -11.69 -3.39 -9.84
C ALA A 75 -12.86 -3.40 -8.82
N ASP A 76 -12.82 -4.30 -7.84
CA ASP A 76 -13.88 -4.52 -6.85
C ASP A 76 -13.56 -3.95 -5.45
N TRP A 77 -12.56 -3.06 -5.34
CA TRP A 77 -12.12 -2.45 -4.07
C TRP A 77 -12.72 -1.08 -3.80
#